data_AF-A0A6M1Z2Q3-F1
#
_entry.id   AF-A0A6M1Z2Q3-F1
#
_cell.length_a   1.000
_cell.length_b   1.000
_cell.length_c   1.000
_cell.angle_alpha   90.00
_cell.angle_beta   90.00
_cell.angle_gamma   90.00
#
_symmetry.space_group_name_H-M   'P 1'
#
loop_
_entity.id
_entity.type
_entity.pdbx_description
1 polymer ?
#
loop_
_entity_poly.entity_id
_entity_poly.type
_entity_poly.pdbx_seq_one_letter_code
_entity_poly.pdbx_strand_id
1 'polypeptide(L)'
;MKQKMTKSINAAIDVTKSRRAIQEEHNKIHGITPKTIKKEKGEGLFEDLEVVAPRAAEGPPRHLAKEDISAKIKEYETEMKRAAKELRFEDAAHFRDQLQHYQKLELLEGNL
;
A
#
# COMPACT_ATOMS: atom_id res chain seq x y z
N MET A 1 -20.41 -22.44 -9.46
CA MET A 1 -19.96 -22.07 -10.82
C MET A 1 -18.63 -22.75 -11.11
N LYS A 2 -18.56 -23.68 -12.07
CA LYS A 2 -17.26 -24.20 -12.57
C LYS A 2 -16.72 -23.20 -13.60
N GLN A 3 -15.50 -22.71 -13.39
CA GLN A 3 -14.75 -21.95 -14.39
C GLN A 3 -14.66 -22.81 -15.67
N LYS A 4 -15.20 -22.33 -16.79
CA LYS A 4 -15.11 -23.03 -18.07
C LYS A 4 -13.70 -22.81 -18.60
N MET A 5 -12.92 -23.88 -18.71
CA MET A 5 -11.57 -23.81 -19.27
C MET A 5 -11.64 -23.34 -20.71
N THR A 6 -11.18 -22.10 -20.96
CA THR A 6 -11.08 -21.56 -22.31
C THR A 6 -9.73 -21.93 -22.92
N LYS A 7 -9.64 -21.86 -24.26
CA LYS A 7 -8.39 -22.11 -24.98
C LYS A 7 -7.24 -21.23 -24.49
N SER A 8 -7.52 -19.96 -24.19
CA SER A 8 -6.53 -19.00 -23.68
C SER A 8 -6.04 -19.36 -22.27
N ILE A 9 -6.94 -19.81 -21.38
CA ILE A 9 -6.57 -20.26 -20.05
C ILE A 9 -5.69 -21.52 -20.14
N ASN A 10 -6.05 -22.48 -20.98
CA ASN A 10 -5.24 -23.69 -21.19
C ASN A 10 -3.83 -23.33 -21.69
N ALA A 11 -3.72 -22.48 -22.71
CA ALA A 11 -2.42 -22.04 -23.23
C ALA A 11 -1.57 -21.33 -22.16
N ALA A 12 -2.17 -20.46 -21.34
CA ALA A 12 -1.47 -19.78 -20.25
C ALA A 12 -0.96 -20.77 -19.19
N ILE A 13 -1.77 -21.78 -18.84
CA ILE A 13 -1.39 -22.83 -17.89
C ILE A 13 -0.24 -23.68 -18.44
N ASP A 14 -0.32 -24.08 -19.71
CA ASP A 14 0.71 -24.92 -20.33
C ASP A 14 2.05 -24.21 -20.35
N VAL A 15 2.09 -22.94 -20.80
CA VAL A 15 3.31 -22.12 -20.78
C VAL A 15 3.85 -21.95 -19.35
N THR A 16 2.98 -21.72 -18.38
CA THR A 16 3.37 -21.57 -16.97
C THR A 16 4.01 -22.85 -16.43
N LYS A 17 3.40 -24.02 -16.71
CA LYS A 17 3.93 -25.32 -16.31
C LYS A 17 5.26 -25.63 -16.98
N SER A 18 5.37 -25.39 -18.29
CA SER A 18 6.62 -25.60 -19.03
C SER A 18 7.77 -24.74 -18.50
N ARG A 19 7.53 -23.46 -18.23
CA ARG A 19 8.55 -22.55 -17.65
C ARG A 19 8.96 -22.98 -16.25
N ARG A 20 7.99 -23.37 -15.41
CA ARG A 20 8.27 -23.80 -14.04
C ARG A 20 9.12 -25.06 -13.99
N ALA A 21 8.84 -26.05 -14.85
CA ALA A 21 9.64 -27.27 -14.93
C ALA A 21 11.12 -26.98 -15.26
N ILE A 22 11.37 -26.07 -16.22
CA ILE A 22 12.74 -25.65 -16.57
C ILE A 22 13.42 -24.95 -15.39
N GLN A 23 12.70 -24.06 -14.69
CA GLN A 23 13.23 -23.36 -13.52
C GLN A 23 13.56 -24.31 -12.37
N GLU A 24 12.70 -25.29 -12.09
CA GLU A 24 12.91 -26.29 -11.03
C GLU A 24 14.10 -27.19 -11.35
N GLU A 25 14.24 -27.64 -12.60
CA GLU A 25 15.38 -28.45 -13.03
C GLU A 25 16.70 -27.67 -12.94
N HIS A 26 16.72 -26.43 -13.45
CA HIS A 26 17.88 -25.54 -13.30
C HIS A 26 18.22 -25.33 -11.82
N ASN A 27 17.24 -25.03 -10.98
CA ASN A 27 17.46 -24.83 -9.55
C ASN A 27 18.01 -26.09 -8.88
N LYS A 28 17.54 -27.28 -9.26
CA LYS A 28 18.02 -28.57 -8.73
C LYS A 28 19.47 -28.85 -9.16
N ILE A 29 19.80 -28.65 -10.44
CA ILE A 29 21.15 -28.83 -10.98
C ILE A 29 22.14 -27.88 -10.29
N HIS A 30 21.72 -26.64 -10.01
CA HIS A 30 22.59 -25.61 -9.44
C HIS A 30 22.48 -25.46 -7.91
N GLY A 31 21.68 -26.27 -7.22
CA GLY A 31 21.47 -26.17 -5.78
C GLY A 31 20.83 -24.85 -5.33
N ILE A 32 20.08 -24.17 -6.20
CA ILE A 32 19.44 -22.87 -5.92
C ILE A 32 18.15 -23.11 -5.13
N THR A 33 18.06 -22.51 -3.95
CA THR A 33 16.79 -22.43 -3.21
C THR A 33 16.06 -21.12 -3.58
N PRO A 34 14.86 -21.17 -4.18
CA PRO A 34 14.11 -19.97 -4.51
C PRO A 34 13.81 -19.12 -3.26
N LYS A 35 14.12 -17.82 -3.31
CA LYS A 35 13.81 -16.86 -2.25
C LYS A 35 13.15 -15.63 -2.86
N THR A 36 12.22 -15.03 -2.13
CA THR A 36 11.64 -13.74 -2.53
C THR A 36 12.71 -12.66 -2.46
N ILE A 37 12.82 -11.86 -3.52
CA ILE A 37 13.71 -10.70 -3.53
C ILE A 37 13.18 -9.70 -2.50
N LYS A 38 13.97 -9.41 -1.47
CA LYS A 38 13.74 -8.28 -0.56
C LYS A 38 14.65 -7.16 -1.02
N LYS A 39 14.05 -6.09 -1.57
CA LYS A 39 14.78 -4.85 -1.82
C LYS A 39 14.77 -4.06 -0.53
N GLU A 40 15.95 -3.66 -0.05
CA GLU A 40 16.04 -2.65 0.99
C GLU A 40 15.42 -1.36 0.43
N LYS A 41 14.75 -0.59 1.29
CA LYS A 41 14.33 0.77 0.90
C LYS A 41 15.64 1.51 0.63
N GLY A 42 15.98 1.70 -0.64
CA GLY A 42 17.11 2.56 -0.99
C GLY A 42 16.87 3.91 -0.33
N GLU A 43 17.94 4.51 0.21
CA GLU A 43 18.00 5.90 0.64
C GLU A 43 17.42 6.73 -0.51
N GLY A 44 16.14 7.07 -0.38
CA GLY A 44 15.46 7.90 -1.35
C GLY A 44 15.96 9.32 -1.16
N LEU A 45 16.00 10.09 -2.24
CA LEU A 45 16.36 11.51 -2.31
C LEU A 45 15.54 12.45 -1.37
N PHE A 46 14.71 11.90 -0.48
CA PHE A 46 13.72 12.59 0.34
C PHE A 46 13.93 12.39 1.85
N GLU A 47 15.03 11.78 2.30
CA GLU A 47 15.31 11.60 3.73
C GLU A 47 15.54 12.92 4.49
N ASP A 48 15.84 14.01 3.79
CA ASP A 48 16.05 15.35 4.39
C ASP A 48 14.75 16.16 4.58
N LEU A 49 13.58 15.63 4.21
CA LEU A 49 12.31 16.22 4.68
C LEU A 49 12.09 15.80 6.12
N GLU A 50 12.80 16.51 7.00
CA GLU A 50 12.60 16.55 8.44
C GLU A 50 11.09 16.68 8.69
N VAL A 51 10.46 15.55 8.97
CA VAL A 51 9.06 15.49 9.37
C VAL A 51 9.02 16.24 10.69
N VAL A 52 8.62 17.51 10.64
CA VAL A 52 8.30 18.29 11.83
C VAL A 52 7.24 17.49 12.55
N ALA A 53 7.68 16.71 13.55
CA ALA A 53 6.81 15.93 14.38
C ALA A 53 5.77 16.92 14.95
N PRO A 54 4.46 16.71 14.71
CA PRO A 54 3.48 17.54 15.38
C PRO A 54 3.68 17.31 16.87
N ARG A 55 4.11 18.38 17.54
CA ARG A 55 4.18 18.55 18.99
C ARG A 55 2.99 17.83 19.61
N ALA A 56 3.25 16.92 20.54
CA ALA A 56 2.21 16.22 21.28
C ALA A 56 1.19 17.24 21.82
N ALA A 57 0.01 17.29 21.20
CA ALA A 57 -1.09 18.08 21.68
C ALA A 57 -1.72 17.32 22.85
N GLU A 58 -1.40 17.78 24.05
CA GLU A 58 -2.07 17.40 25.29
C GLU A 58 -3.59 17.68 25.16
N GLY A 59 -4.39 16.63 25.30
CA GLY A 59 -5.84 16.73 25.42
C GLY A 59 -6.49 15.34 25.45
N PRO A 60 -7.54 15.11 26.28
CA PRO A 60 -8.25 13.83 26.29
C PRO A 60 -8.83 13.55 24.90
N PRO A 61 -8.96 12.27 24.48
CA PRO A 61 -9.48 11.93 23.17
C PRO A 61 -10.90 12.49 23.07
N ARG A 62 -11.08 13.55 22.27
CA ARG A 62 -12.40 13.87 21.77
C ARG A 62 -12.83 12.64 20.99
N HIS A 63 -13.80 11.91 21.52
CA HIS A 63 -14.55 10.91 20.78
C HIS A 63 -15.20 11.63 19.60
N LEU A 64 -14.47 11.76 18.50
CA LEU A 64 -15.09 12.01 17.21
C LEU A 64 -15.87 10.73 16.92
N ALA A 65 -17.16 10.84 16.63
CA ALA A 65 -17.93 9.67 16.26
C ALA A 65 -17.21 8.97 15.09
N LYS A 66 -17.18 7.63 15.07
CA LYS A 66 -16.58 6.84 13.97
C LYS A 66 -17.03 7.32 12.58
N GLU A 67 -18.26 7.82 12.50
CA GLU A 67 -18.88 8.42 11.32
C GLU A 67 -18.15 9.70 10.84
N ASP A 68 -17.69 10.55 11.75
CA ASP A 68 -16.96 11.79 11.47
C ASP A 68 -15.53 11.49 10.99
N ILE A 69 -14.88 10.47 11.58
CA ILE A 69 -13.55 10.01 11.15
C ILE A 69 -13.61 9.45 9.72
N SER A 70 -14.58 8.58 9.43
CA SER A 70 -14.74 8.01 8.08
C SER A 70 -15.06 9.09 7.03
N ALA A 71 -15.85 10.11 7.40
CA ALA A 71 -16.13 11.25 6.54
C ALA A 71 -14.85 12.05 6.23
N LYS A 72 -14.03 12.33 7.24
CA LYS A 72 -12.74 13.04 7.08
C LYS A 72 -11.75 12.26 6.22
N ILE A 73 -11.68 10.94 6.37
CA ILE A 73 -10.84 10.07 5.52
C ILE A 73 -11.25 10.23 4.04
N LYS A 74 -12.54 10.16 3.73
CA LYS A 74 -13.02 10.31 2.33
C LYS A 74 -12.76 11.71 1.77
N GLU A 75 -12.96 12.74 2.58
CA GLU A 75 -12.69 14.13 2.23
C GLU A 75 -11.22 14.31 1.85
N TYR A 76 -10.30 13.93 2.74
CA TYR A 76 -8.86 14.06 2.50
C TYR A 76 -8.35 13.17 1.36
N GLU A 77 -8.92 11.97 1.18
CA GLU A 77 -8.58 11.13 0.02
C GLU A 77 -8.97 11.80 -1.30
N THR A 78 -10.13 12.46 -1.34
CA THR A 78 -10.62 13.17 -2.52
C THR A 78 -9.74 14.39 -2.82
N GLU A 79 -9.44 15.20 -1.81
CA GLU A 79 -8.60 16.40 -1.97
C GLU A 79 -7.14 16.05 -2.31
N MET A 80 -6.58 14.98 -1.72
CA MET A 80 -5.26 14.46 -2.08
C MET A 80 -5.21 14.08 -3.57
N LYS A 81 -6.21 13.32 -4.06
CA LYS A 81 -6.29 12.93 -5.48
C LYS A 81 -6.46 14.13 -6.40
N ARG A 82 -7.24 15.14 -5.98
CA ARG A 82 -7.43 16.38 -6.73
C ARG A 82 -6.12 17.18 -6.84
N ALA A 83 -5.44 17.40 -5.71
CA ALA A 83 -4.15 18.08 -5.67
C ALA A 83 -3.09 17.36 -6.51
N ALA A 84 -3.04 16.03 -6.45
CA ALA A 84 -2.14 15.22 -7.29
C ALA A 84 -2.44 15.37 -8.80
N LYS A 85 -3.73 15.44 -9.18
CA LYS A 85 -4.15 15.66 -10.58
C LYS A 85 -3.78 17.07 -11.07
N GLU A 86 -3.81 18.05 -10.18
CA GLU A 86 -3.42 19.44 -10.44
C GLU A 86 -1.90 19.69 -10.30
N LEU A 87 -1.10 18.64 -10.07
CA LEU A 87 0.36 18.70 -9.86
C LEU A 87 0.79 19.53 -8.62
N ARG A 88 -0.11 19.73 -7.65
CA ARG A 88 0.16 20.38 -6.37
C ARG A 88 0.65 19.34 -5.35
N PHE A 89 1.91 18.94 -5.47
CA PHE A 89 2.46 17.81 -4.70
C PHE A 89 2.63 18.10 -3.21
N GLU A 90 2.92 19.34 -2.81
CA GLU A 90 3.00 19.73 -1.40
C GLU A 90 1.63 19.62 -0.71
N ASP A 91 0.58 20.11 -1.36
CA ASP A 91 -0.80 19.97 -0.89
C ASP A 91 -1.22 18.50 -0.81
N ALA A 92 -0.87 17.70 -1.83
CA ALA A 92 -1.17 16.27 -1.84
C ALA A 92 -0.43 15.53 -0.71
N ALA A 93 0.82 15.89 -0.43
CA ALA A 93 1.57 15.34 0.70
C ALA A 93 0.93 15.71 2.04
N HIS A 94 0.50 16.97 2.19
CA HIS A 94 -0.21 17.42 3.38
C HIS A 94 -1.50 16.62 3.61
N PHE A 95 -2.34 16.47 2.58
CA PHE A 95 -3.59 15.68 2.69
C PHE A 95 -3.33 14.20 2.95
N ARG A 96 -2.24 13.63 2.38
CA ARG A 96 -1.82 12.25 2.69
C ARG A 96 -1.48 12.08 4.16
N ASP A 97 -0.75 13.02 4.76
CA ASP A 97 -0.33 12.92 6.15
C ASP A 97 -1.54 13.06 7.11
N GLN A 98 -2.48 13.94 6.79
CA GLN A 98 -3.77 14.02 7.49
C GLN A 98 -4.58 12.73 7.34
N LEU A 99 -4.68 12.18 6.13
CA LEU A 99 -5.37 10.91 5.85
C LEU A 99 -4.79 9.77 6.70
N GLN A 100 -3.46 9.67 6.79
CA GLN A 100 -2.79 8.67 7.63
C GLN A 100 -3.09 8.86 9.13
N HIS A 101 -3.17 10.10 9.60
CA HIS A 101 -3.53 10.40 10.98
C HIS A 101 -4.94 9.87 11.32
N TYR A 102 -5.94 10.18 10.48
CA TYR A 102 -7.31 9.73 10.71
C TYR A 102 -7.49 8.22 10.54
N GLN A 103 -6.80 7.59 9.58
CA GLN A 103 -6.79 6.13 9.44
C GLN A 103 -6.21 5.43 10.68
N LYS A 104 -5.17 6.03 11.29
CA LYS A 104 -4.61 5.52 12.55
C LYS A 104 -5.60 5.63 13.69
N LEU A 105 -6.35 6.73 13.78
CA LEU A 105 -7.42 6.91 14.77
C LEU A 105 -8.56 5.91 14.57
N GLU A 106 -9.02 5.71 13.33
CA GLU A 106 -10.05 4.72 12.99
C GLU A 106 -9.64 3.29 13.43
N LEU A 107 -8.37 2.92 13.20
CA LEU A 107 -7.83 1.63 13.63
C LEU A 107 -7.78 1.48 15.16
N LEU A 108 -7.47 2.55 15.88
CA LEU A 108 -7.43 2.54 17.35
C LEU A 108 -8.85 2.44 17.95
N GLU A 109 -9.84 3.09 17.35
CA GLU A 109 -11.25 3.01 17.78
C GLU A 109 -11.96 1.73 17.31
N GLY A 110 -11.48 1.07 16.25
CA GLY A 110 -11.99 -0.21 15.76
C GLY A 110 -11.51 -1.42 16.57
N ASN A 111 -10.47 -1.25 17.37
CA ASN A 111 -9.89 -2.29 18.25
C ASN A 111 -10.39 -2.21 19.71
N LEU A 112 -11.38 -1.35 19.99
CA LEU A 112 -12.16 -1.26 21.23
C LEU A 112 -13.62 -1.63 20.95
#